data_AF-A0A2L2NUY6-F1
#
_entry.id   AF-A0A2L2NUY6-F1
#
_cell.length_a   1.000
_cell.length_b   1.000
_cell.length_c   1.000
_cell.angle_alpha   90.00
_cell.angle_beta   90.00
_cell.angle_gamma   90.00
#
_symmetry.space_group_name_H-M   'P 1'
#
loop_
_entity.id
_entity.type
_entity.pdbx_description
1 polymer ?
#
loop_
_entity_poly.entity_id
_entity_poly.type
_entity_poly.pdbx_seq_one_letter_code
_entity_poly.pdbx_strand_id
1 'polypeptide(L)'
;MSLTKIACIAALSLSAISSFIYAGSAQAISFKVTTGIAGPNGETDQGAFSEFTQLAGTTTVNFNNGQAPTTGFAKYSFENNSGSSSVRSDVWAPAGANGEVNNGKYLAVFNGDQVTMKLASSLNYFGIDWGAISSGNVFSFYNGDTLIKSFTTENVNPVAPIHASQHGGEGNGYLHFYSDSSNDIFNKIVITQAGGGGFESDNHSFHIGTDKFTGFDPKSVPEPSITLGMLAVGGMFLRKRKNEKLQSVRQSH
;
A
#
# COMPACT_ATOMS: atom_id res chain seq x y z
N MET A 1 -0.21 -7.91 56.15
CA MET A 1 0.56 -8.18 54.91
C MET A 1 -0.41 -8.19 53.74
N SER A 2 -0.43 -7.11 52.94
CA SER A 2 -1.25 -6.98 51.75
C SER A 2 -0.32 -6.83 50.56
N LEU A 3 -0.37 -7.77 49.62
CA LEU A 3 0.36 -7.70 48.34
C LEU A 3 -0.64 -7.26 47.27
N THR A 4 -0.55 -5.99 46.91
CA THR A 4 -1.29 -5.38 45.82
C THR A 4 -0.65 -5.79 44.49
N LYS A 5 -1.48 -6.27 43.57
CA LYS A 5 -1.14 -6.61 42.18
C LYS A 5 -0.66 -5.35 41.43
N ILE A 6 0.37 -5.49 40.59
CA ILE A 6 0.63 -4.54 39.50
C ILE A 6 0.52 -5.33 38.19
N ALA A 7 -0.40 -4.87 37.35
CA ALA A 7 -0.70 -5.41 36.04
C ALA A 7 0.33 -4.94 35.01
N CYS A 8 0.73 -5.84 34.10
CA CYS A 8 1.47 -5.50 32.90
C CYS A 8 0.53 -4.76 31.92
N ILE A 9 0.84 -3.50 31.64
CA ILE A 9 0.25 -2.74 30.53
C ILE A 9 1.08 -3.06 29.29
N ALA A 10 0.49 -3.81 28.35
CA ALA A 10 1.05 -3.96 27.01
C ALA A 10 0.91 -2.61 26.30
N ALA A 11 2.04 -1.99 25.97
CA ALA A 11 2.08 -0.80 25.13
C ALA A 11 1.79 -1.22 23.68
N LEU A 12 0.61 -0.90 23.18
CA LEU A 12 0.32 -0.89 21.75
C LEU A 12 1.12 0.27 21.14
N SER A 13 2.14 -0.05 20.35
CA SER A 13 2.85 0.94 19.55
C SER A 13 1.93 1.43 18.43
N LEU A 14 1.32 2.60 18.62
CA LEU A 14 0.78 3.38 17.51
C LEU A 14 1.98 3.85 16.67
N SER A 15 2.22 3.21 15.53
CA SER A 15 3.08 3.76 14.49
C SER A 15 2.51 5.12 14.07
N ALA A 16 3.32 6.17 14.23
CA ALA A 16 2.92 7.52 13.92
C ALA A 16 2.69 7.65 12.40
N ILE A 17 1.44 7.87 12.00
CA ILE A 17 1.10 8.21 10.62
C ILE A 17 1.52 9.66 10.39
N SER A 18 2.71 9.88 9.83
CA SER A 18 3.12 11.20 9.34
C SER A 18 2.43 11.49 8.00
N SER A 19 1.33 12.23 8.03
CA SER A 19 0.63 12.72 6.83
C SER A 19 1.23 14.06 6.40
N PHE A 20 2.07 14.06 5.37
CA PHE A 20 2.47 15.28 4.66
C PHE A 20 1.51 15.50 3.48
N ILE A 21 0.62 16.48 3.57
CA ILE A 21 -0.27 16.86 2.47
C ILE A 21 0.39 18.00 1.71
N TYR A 22 0.93 17.72 0.51
CA TYR A 22 1.42 18.76 -0.38
C TYR A 22 0.26 19.34 -1.19
N ALA A 23 -0.31 20.46 -0.71
CA ALA A 23 -1.37 21.17 -1.40
C ALA A 23 -0.79 22.11 -2.48
N GLY A 24 -0.74 21.63 -3.72
CA GLY A 24 -0.44 22.46 -4.90
C GLY A 24 -1.59 22.37 -5.90
N SER A 25 -2.27 23.51 -6.10
CA SER A 25 -3.29 23.86 -7.12
C SER A 25 -4.41 22.84 -7.43
N ALA A 26 -5.64 23.34 -7.48
CA ALA A 26 -6.81 22.58 -7.97
C ALA A 26 -6.50 21.87 -9.30
N GLN A 27 -6.85 20.58 -9.40
CA GLN A 27 -6.45 19.58 -10.43
C GLN A 27 -5.13 18.86 -10.07
N ALA A 28 -5.16 17.88 -9.17
CA ALA A 28 -3.99 17.07 -8.90
C ALA A 28 -4.33 15.72 -8.25
N ILE A 29 -3.59 14.69 -8.64
CA ILE A 29 -3.43 13.46 -7.85
C ILE A 29 -2.74 13.83 -6.53
N SER A 30 -3.33 13.39 -5.42
CA SER A 30 -2.72 13.43 -4.10
C SER A 30 -1.85 12.20 -3.89
N PHE A 31 -0.85 12.33 -3.01
CA PHE A 31 -0.04 11.19 -2.61
C PHE A 31 0.18 11.14 -1.11
N LYS A 32 0.40 9.93 -0.60
CA LYS A 32 0.78 9.63 0.78
C LYS A 32 1.84 8.55 0.78
N VAL A 33 2.82 8.65 1.67
CA VAL A 33 3.82 7.60 1.89
C VAL A 33 3.56 6.94 3.24
N THR A 34 3.56 5.62 3.26
CA THR A 34 3.51 4.80 4.47
C THR A 34 4.64 3.78 4.44
N THR A 35 4.79 3.03 5.53
CA THR A 35 5.61 1.83 5.55
C THR A 35 5.00 0.69 4.73
N GLY A 36 3.72 0.79 4.35
CA GLY A 36 2.92 -0.36 3.90
C GLY A 36 2.70 -1.39 5.00
N ILE A 37 2.27 -2.57 4.60
CA ILE A 37 2.01 -3.73 5.47
C ILE A 37 2.71 -4.98 4.93
N ALA A 38 2.76 -6.02 5.75
CA ALA A 38 3.11 -7.37 5.28
C ALA A 38 2.13 -7.85 4.20
N GLY A 39 2.56 -8.84 3.42
CA GLY A 39 1.75 -9.51 2.42
C GLY A 39 0.45 -10.08 2.98
N PRO A 40 -0.53 -10.37 2.10
CA PRO A 40 -1.86 -10.81 2.51
C PRO A 40 -1.86 -12.11 3.33
N ASN A 41 -0.80 -12.92 3.26
CA ASN A 41 -0.64 -14.12 4.09
C ASN A 41 0.49 -13.98 5.14
N GLY A 42 0.93 -12.75 5.42
CA GLY A 42 1.97 -12.44 6.40
C GLY A 42 3.41 -12.48 5.87
N GLU A 43 3.59 -12.46 4.55
CA GLU A 43 4.91 -12.38 3.93
C GLU A 43 5.59 -11.06 4.28
N THR A 44 6.84 -11.11 4.74
CA THR A 44 7.62 -9.90 5.09
C THR A 44 8.82 -9.71 4.17
N ASP A 45 9.18 -10.73 3.39
CA ASP A 45 10.35 -10.81 2.54
C ASP A 45 10.01 -10.72 1.04
N GLN A 46 8.87 -10.11 0.71
CA GLN A 46 8.37 -9.91 -0.66
C GLN A 46 7.99 -8.45 -0.91
N GLY A 47 8.69 -7.52 -0.25
CA GLY A 47 8.36 -6.09 -0.26
C GLY A 47 7.15 -5.75 0.61
N ALA A 48 6.87 -4.46 0.73
CA ALA A 48 5.69 -3.94 1.40
C ALA A 48 4.46 -3.99 0.50
N PHE A 49 3.28 -4.19 1.08
CA PHE A 49 2.00 -4.19 0.39
C PHE A 49 1.13 -3.02 0.83
N SER A 50 0.14 -2.67 0.00
CA SER A 50 -0.87 -1.69 0.35
C SER A 50 -1.77 -2.19 1.48
N GLU A 51 -2.14 -1.29 2.41
CA GLU A 51 -3.22 -1.47 3.37
C GLU A 51 -4.58 -1.75 2.69
N PHE A 52 -4.71 -1.40 1.40
CA PHE A 52 -5.90 -1.61 0.59
C PHE A 52 -5.85 -2.88 -0.27
N THR A 53 -4.86 -3.76 -0.07
CA THR A 53 -4.74 -4.98 -0.89
C THR A 53 -5.95 -5.92 -0.76
N GLN A 54 -6.73 -5.81 0.32
CA GLN A 54 -7.97 -6.58 0.54
C GLN A 54 -9.25 -5.76 0.24
N LEU A 55 -9.12 -4.50 -0.15
CA LEU A 55 -10.26 -3.67 -0.52
C LEU A 55 -10.86 -4.21 -1.83
N ALA A 56 -12.18 -4.43 -1.84
CA ALA A 56 -12.88 -4.92 -3.02
C ALA A 56 -12.66 -4.00 -4.22
N GLY A 57 -12.27 -4.55 -5.37
CA GLY A 57 -11.91 -3.78 -6.56
C GLY A 57 -10.43 -3.37 -6.64
N THR A 58 -9.63 -3.70 -5.62
CA THR A 58 -8.17 -3.60 -5.68
C THR A 58 -7.56 -4.89 -6.22
N THR A 59 -6.55 -4.77 -7.09
CA THR A 59 -5.72 -5.89 -7.56
C THR A 59 -4.25 -5.53 -7.43
N THR A 60 -3.44 -6.45 -6.92
CA THR A 60 -1.99 -6.25 -6.74
C THR A 60 -1.20 -7.10 -7.73
N VAL A 61 -0.19 -6.49 -8.36
CA VAL A 61 0.85 -7.16 -9.15
C VAL A 61 2.15 -7.13 -8.35
N ASN A 62 2.63 -8.30 -7.92
CA ASN A 62 3.78 -8.47 -7.02
C ASN A 62 5.02 -9.08 -7.69
N PHE A 63 4.98 -9.27 -9.01
CA PHE A 63 6.07 -9.78 -9.86
C PHE A 63 6.75 -11.12 -9.44
N ASN A 64 6.30 -11.79 -8.38
CA ASN A 64 6.93 -13.00 -7.85
C ASN A 64 6.88 -14.20 -8.81
N ASN A 65 5.96 -14.18 -9.79
CA ASN A 65 5.96 -15.13 -10.90
C ASN A 65 7.11 -14.90 -11.91
N GLY A 66 7.88 -13.82 -11.77
CA GLY A 66 9.01 -13.42 -12.60
C GLY A 66 8.65 -12.68 -13.88
N GLN A 67 7.43 -12.20 -14.04
CA GLN A 67 6.97 -11.54 -15.26
C GLN A 67 6.08 -10.34 -14.96
N ALA A 68 6.34 -9.24 -15.67
CA ALA A 68 5.39 -8.12 -15.74
C ALA A 68 4.24 -8.49 -16.69
N PRO A 69 2.96 -8.29 -16.32
CA PRO A 69 1.84 -8.65 -17.19
C PRO A 69 1.87 -7.88 -18.51
N THR A 70 1.84 -8.56 -19.65
CA THR A 70 1.81 -7.94 -20.99
C THR A 70 0.41 -7.93 -21.62
N THR A 71 -0.57 -8.47 -20.89
CA THR A 71 -1.99 -8.56 -21.25
C THR A 71 -2.84 -8.36 -19.99
N GLY A 72 -4.17 -8.29 -20.16
CA GLY A 72 -5.11 -8.15 -19.04
C GLY A 72 -5.32 -6.70 -18.62
N PHE A 73 -5.69 -6.49 -17.35
CA PHE A 73 -6.18 -5.20 -16.87
C PHE A 73 -5.07 -4.13 -16.76
N ALA A 74 -3.85 -4.53 -16.42
CA ALA A 74 -2.67 -3.65 -16.35
C ALA A 74 -1.56 -4.23 -17.22
N LYS A 75 -1.40 -3.66 -18.40
CA LYS A 75 -0.41 -4.09 -19.39
C LYS A 75 0.86 -3.26 -19.28
N TYR A 76 1.97 -3.93 -18.98
CA TYR A 76 3.30 -3.37 -18.91
C TYR A 76 4.00 -3.50 -20.26
N SER A 77 4.71 -2.45 -20.66
CA SER A 77 5.58 -2.43 -21.83
C SER A 77 6.80 -1.57 -21.59
N PHE A 78 7.99 -2.18 -21.71
CA PHE A 78 9.26 -1.47 -21.71
C PHE A 78 9.52 -0.85 -23.08
N GLU A 79 10.15 0.32 -23.12
CA GLU A 79 10.41 1.04 -24.36
C GLU A 79 11.61 0.46 -25.12
N ASN A 80 12.78 0.41 -24.47
CA ASN A 80 14.02 0.03 -25.17
C ASN A 80 14.21 -1.49 -25.32
N ASN A 81 13.43 -2.31 -24.60
CA ASN A 81 13.44 -3.79 -24.65
C ASN A 81 14.84 -4.44 -24.70
N SER A 82 15.86 -3.77 -24.16
CA SER A 82 17.25 -4.20 -24.20
C SER A 82 17.57 -5.31 -23.19
N GLY A 83 16.57 -5.71 -22.39
CA GLY A 83 16.70 -6.67 -21.30
C GLY A 83 17.33 -6.10 -20.02
N SER A 84 17.79 -4.86 -20.03
CA SER A 84 18.35 -4.22 -18.83
C SER A 84 17.25 -3.92 -17.80
N SER A 85 16.16 -3.29 -18.23
CA SER A 85 14.92 -3.16 -17.46
C SER A 85 14.08 -4.42 -17.57
N SER A 86 13.69 -4.99 -16.44
CA SER A 86 13.02 -6.29 -16.37
C SER A 86 12.44 -6.55 -14.98
N VAL A 87 11.72 -7.67 -14.84
CA VAL A 87 11.47 -8.26 -13.53
C VAL A 87 12.70 -9.08 -13.13
N ARG A 88 13.24 -8.81 -11.94
CA ARG A 88 14.52 -9.38 -11.47
C ARG A 88 14.50 -9.67 -9.97
N SER A 89 15.57 -10.27 -9.48
CA SER A 89 15.79 -10.57 -8.06
C SER A 89 17.26 -10.36 -7.73
N ASP A 90 17.52 -9.36 -6.89
CA ASP A 90 18.83 -9.03 -6.34
C ASP A 90 18.66 -8.10 -5.13
N VAL A 91 19.76 -7.57 -4.62
CA VAL A 91 19.81 -6.77 -3.39
C VAL A 91 19.03 -5.46 -3.46
N TRP A 92 18.62 -4.99 -4.65
CA TRP A 92 17.93 -3.71 -4.82
C TRP A 92 16.40 -3.83 -4.79
N ALA A 93 15.88 -5.02 -4.46
CA ALA A 93 14.45 -5.23 -4.32
C ALA A 93 13.87 -4.31 -3.21
N PRO A 94 12.73 -3.63 -3.45
CA PRO A 94 12.09 -2.78 -2.45
C PRO A 94 11.88 -3.48 -1.12
N ALA A 95 12.24 -2.81 -0.03
CA ALA A 95 12.26 -3.41 1.30
C ALA A 95 10.85 -3.67 1.84
N GLY A 96 10.73 -4.63 2.77
CA GLY A 96 9.50 -4.87 3.52
C GLY A 96 9.08 -3.69 4.40
N ALA A 97 7.90 -3.78 5.00
CA ALA A 97 7.27 -2.68 5.73
C ALA A 97 8.09 -2.19 6.94
N ASN A 98 8.97 -3.01 7.52
CA ASN A 98 9.88 -2.64 8.60
C ASN A 98 11.34 -2.62 8.14
N GLY A 99 11.60 -2.56 6.84
CA GLY A 99 12.93 -2.60 6.25
C GLY A 99 13.51 -4.02 6.10
N GLU A 100 12.65 -5.04 6.08
CA GLU A 100 13.07 -6.42 5.82
C GLU A 100 13.65 -6.58 4.41
N VAL A 101 14.59 -7.51 4.25
CA VAL A 101 15.16 -7.85 2.94
C VAL A 101 14.10 -8.53 2.09
N ASN A 102 13.80 -7.96 0.92
CA ASN A 102 12.94 -8.58 -0.08
C ASN A 102 13.75 -9.61 -0.90
N ASN A 103 13.40 -10.89 -0.76
CA ASN A 103 13.98 -12.01 -1.51
C ASN A 103 13.13 -12.41 -2.72
N GLY A 104 12.01 -11.72 -2.93
CA GLY A 104 11.10 -11.90 -4.05
C GLY A 104 11.67 -11.37 -5.37
N LYS A 105 10.76 -11.17 -6.31
CA LYS A 105 11.08 -10.57 -7.61
C LYS A 105 10.32 -9.27 -7.74
N TYR A 106 10.97 -8.27 -8.30
CA TYR A 106 10.46 -6.91 -8.42
C TYR A 106 10.69 -6.37 -9.82
N LEU A 107 10.01 -5.29 -10.17
CA LEU A 107 10.17 -4.57 -11.43
C LEU A 107 11.31 -3.55 -11.31
N ALA A 108 12.23 -3.54 -12.28
CA ALA A 108 13.30 -2.54 -12.33
C ALA A 108 13.35 -1.85 -13.68
N VAL A 109 13.51 -0.52 -13.66
CA VAL A 109 13.74 0.32 -14.84
C VAL A 109 15.10 0.97 -14.74
N PHE A 110 15.97 0.76 -15.72
CA PHE A 110 17.34 1.29 -15.70
C PHE A 110 17.51 2.50 -16.61
N ASN A 111 18.67 3.15 -16.47
CA ASN A 111 19.05 4.37 -17.16
C ASN A 111 18.67 4.40 -18.65
N GLY A 112 17.95 5.46 -19.04
CA GLY A 112 17.54 5.74 -20.40
C GLY A 112 16.30 4.99 -20.85
N ASP A 113 15.66 4.22 -19.97
CA ASP A 113 14.48 3.42 -20.28
C ASP A 113 13.25 3.85 -19.46
N GLN A 114 12.10 3.34 -19.90
CA GLN A 114 10.84 3.50 -19.20
C GLN A 114 9.97 2.25 -19.34
N VAL A 115 9.07 2.08 -18.38
CA VAL A 115 7.97 1.12 -18.46
C VAL A 115 6.66 1.86 -18.39
N THR A 116 5.80 1.59 -19.37
CA THR A 116 4.42 2.09 -19.39
C THR A 116 3.49 1.00 -18.91
N MET A 117 2.61 1.34 -17.97
CA MET A 117 1.45 0.56 -17.58
C MET A 117 0.20 1.16 -18.24
N LYS A 118 -0.37 0.46 -19.21
CA LYS A 118 -1.67 0.80 -19.81
C LYS A 118 -2.78 0.03 -19.11
N LEU A 119 -3.79 0.75 -18.64
CA LEU A 119 -4.87 0.20 -17.84
C LEU A 119 -6.14 0.06 -18.69
N ALA A 120 -6.83 -1.07 -18.55
CA ALA A 120 -8.07 -1.34 -19.28
C ALA A 120 -9.26 -0.49 -18.80
N SER A 121 -9.15 0.07 -17.60
CA SER A 121 -10.14 0.93 -16.95
C SER A 121 -9.45 2.10 -16.28
N SER A 122 -10.19 3.18 -16.05
CA SER A 122 -9.72 4.25 -15.18
C SER A 122 -9.61 3.77 -13.73
N LEU A 123 -8.59 4.28 -13.05
CA LEU A 123 -8.32 4.07 -11.64
C LEU A 123 -8.47 5.38 -10.89
N ASN A 124 -8.90 5.27 -9.65
CA ASN A 124 -8.84 6.36 -8.69
C ASN A 124 -7.74 6.16 -7.65
N TYR A 125 -7.07 5.00 -7.63
CA TYR A 125 -5.95 4.73 -6.74
C TYR A 125 -4.91 3.80 -7.38
N PHE A 126 -3.65 4.11 -7.10
CA PHE A 126 -2.48 3.31 -7.39
C PHE A 126 -1.54 3.31 -6.19
N GLY A 127 -1.13 2.12 -5.78
CA GLY A 127 -0.14 1.88 -4.74
C GLY A 127 1.11 1.24 -5.32
N ILE A 128 2.28 1.57 -4.78
CA ILE A 128 3.57 1.03 -5.21
C ILE A 128 4.52 0.96 -4.03
N ASP A 129 5.15 -0.19 -3.85
CA ASP A 129 6.33 -0.28 -3.01
C ASP A 129 7.53 0.21 -3.82
N TRP A 130 8.08 1.36 -3.45
CA TRP A 130 9.21 1.95 -4.15
C TRP A 130 10.41 1.94 -3.20
N GLY A 131 11.44 1.19 -3.57
CA GLY A 131 12.68 1.07 -2.83
C GLY A 131 13.88 1.62 -3.60
N ALA A 132 15.02 1.64 -2.93
CA ALA A 132 16.28 2.16 -3.49
C ALA A 132 16.08 3.53 -4.17
N ILE A 133 15.28 4.40 -3.54
CA ILE A 133 14.82 5.65 -4.14
C ILE A 133 16.03 6.54 -4.45
N SER A 134 16.38 6.58 -5.74
CA SER A 134 17.60 7.21 -6.24
C SER A 134 17.27 8.33 -7.24
N SER A 135 18.22 9.22 -7.49
CA SER A 135 18.02 10.36 -8.41
C SER A 135 17.69 9.89 -9.83
N GLY A 136 16.96 10.72 -10.59
CA GLY A 136 16.61 10.46 -12.00
C GLY A 136 15.35 9.60 -12.20
N ASN A 137 14.80 9.07 -11.10
CA ASN A 137 13.51 8.41 -11.10
C ASN A 137 12.37 9.42 -11.29
N VAL A 138 11.51 9.15 -12.28
CA VAL A 138 10.31 9.94 -12.55
C VAL A 138 9.12 9.01 -12.67
N PHE A 139 8.04 9.36 -11.99
CA PHE A 139 6.82 8.59 -11.93
C PHE A 139 5.63 9.46 -12.35
N SER A 140 4.94 9.08 -13.43
CA SER A 140 3.98 9.95 -14.12
C SER A 140 2.62 9.31 -14.35
N PHE A 141 1.56 10.08 -14.19
CA PHE A 141 0.17 9.68 -14.33
C PHE A 141 -0.53 10.39 -15.48
N TYR A 142 -1.29 9.66 -16.26
CA TYR A 142 -1.98 10.17 -17.44
C TYR A 142 -3.43 9.66 -17.51
N ASN A 143 -4.28 10.48 -18.14
CA ASN A 143 -5.57 10.05 -18.67
C ASN A 143 -5.53 10.16 -20.20
N GLY A 144 -5.46 9.02 -20.88
CA GLY A 144 -5.11 8.95 -22.29
C GLY A 144 -3.69 9.47 -22.49
N ASP A 145 -3.55 10.55 -23.24
CA ASP A 145 -2.26 11.22 -23.49
C ASP A 145 -2.05 12.49 -22.67
N THR A 146 -3.06 12.90 -21.90
CA THR A 146 -2.96 14.07 -21.03
C THR A 146 -2.23 13.70 -19.75
N LEU A 147 -1.09 14.36 -19.49
CA LEU A 147 -0.40 14.27 -18.21
C LEU A 147 -1.24 14.91 -17.11
N ILE A 148 -1.52 14.17 -16.05
CA ILE A 148 -2.19 14.67 -14.85
C ILE A 148 -1.15 15.19 -13.87
N LYS A 149 -0.16 14.37 -13.53
CA LYS A 149 0.89 14.72 -12.56
C LYS A 149 2.09 13.81 -12.68
N SER A 150 3.26 14.34 -12.32
CA SER A 150 4.49 13.59 -12.15
C SER A 150 5.06 13.81 -10.75
N PHE A 151 5.77 12.80 -10.27
CA PHE A 151 6.51 12.80 -9.02
C PHE A 151 7.94 12.38 -9.31
N THR A 152 8.89 13.05 -8.68
CA THR A 152 10.31 12.73 -8.78
C THR A 152 10.84 12.25 -7.43
N THR A 153 12.06 11.74 -7.43
CA THR A 153 12.84 11.42 -6.23
C THR A 153 12.78 12.52 -5.18
N GLU A 154 12.87 13.79 -5.59
CA GLU A 154 12.85 14.95 -4.68
C GLU A 154 11.50 15.15 -3.98
N ASN A 155 10.39 14.64 -4.55
CA ASN A 155 9.08 14.69 -3.92
C ASN A 155 8.91 13.58 -2.86
N VAL A 156 9.56 12.43 -3.06
CA VAL A 156 9.29 11.21 -2.28
C VAL A 156 10.37 10.95 -1.24
N ASN A 157 11.64 10.99 -1.62
CA ASN A 157 12.76 10.58 -0.75
C ASN A 157 12.80 11.33 0.59
N PRO A 158 12.52 12.65 0.68
CA PRO A 158 12.50 13.36 1.96
C PRO A 158 11.45 12.88 2.97
N VAL A 159 10.44 12.13 2.50
CA VAL A 159 9.35 11.59 3.33
C VAL A 159 9.32 10.06 3.34
N ALA A 160 10.38 9.41 2.82
CA ALA A 160 10.54 7.96 2.88
C ALA A 160 10.65 7.50 4.35
N PRO A 161 9.81 6.57 4.82
CA PRO A 161 9.81 6.16 6.22
C PRO A 161 10.91 5.16 6.56
N ILE A 162 11.46 4.48 5.56
CA ILE A 162 12.44 3.40 5.73
C ILE A 162 13.72 3.73 4.95
N HIS A 163 14.87 3.50 5.58
CA HIS A 163 16.18 3.61 4.94
C HIS A 163 16.92 2.29 5.08
N ALA A 164 16.85 1.44 4.05
CA ALA A 164 17.34 0.08 4.11
C ALA A 164 18.88 0.04 3.98
N SER A 165 19.54 -0.67 4.91
CA SER A 165 21.00 -0.77 4.93
C SER A 165 21.57 -1.48 3.70
N GLN A 166 20.83 -2.45 3.15
CA GLN A 166 21.22 -3.19 1.95
C GLN A 166 21.28 -2.30 0.68
N HIS A 167 20.57 -1.18 0.68
CA HIS A 167 20.58 -0.16 -0.38
C HIS A 167 21.52 1.00 -0.02
N GLY A 168 22.48 0.81 0.89
CA GLY A 168 23.37 1.89 1.33
C GLY A 168 22.67 3.04 2.07
N GLY A 169 21.46 2.82 2.60
CA GLY A 169 20.66 3.82 3.30
C GLY A 169 19.72 4.63 2.40
N GLU A 170 19.53 4.23 1.13
CA GLU A 170 18.52 4.84 0.26
C GLU A 170 17.09 4.65 0.81
N GLY A 171 16.21 5.59 0.47
CA GLY A 171 14.83 5.61 0.93
C GLY A 171 14.00 4.46 0.34
N ASN A 172 13.03 3.98 1.13
CA ASN A 172 12.04 2.99 0.77
C ASN A 172 10.69 3.38 1.39
N GLY A 173 9.60 3.00 0.73
CA GLY A 173 8.27 3.12 1.31
C GLY A 173 7.18 2.69 0.35
N TYR A 174 5.99 2.51 0.91
CA TYR A 174 4.79 2.26 0.13
C TYR A 174 4.10 3.60 -0.18
N LEU A 175 4.05 3.95 -1.47
CA LEU A 175 3.44 5.17 -1.93
C LEU A 175 2.01 4.89 -2.39
N HIS A 176 1.12 5.78 -1.99
CA HIS A 176 -0.28 5.79 -2.40
C HIS A 176 -0.51 7.03 -3.23
N PHE A 177 -1.00 6.85 -4.44
CA PHE A 177 -1.44 7.92 -5.32
C PHE A 177 -2.93 7.77 -5.55
N TYR A 178 -3.68 8.85 -5.35
CA TYR A 178 -5.12 8.76 -5.35
C TYR A 178 -5.80 10.04 -5.84
N SER A 179 -6.98 9.86 -6.42
CA SER A 179 -7.79 10.96 -6.92
C SER A 179 -8.54 11.64 -5.77
N ASP A 180 -8.61 12.97 -5.81
CA ASP A 180 -9.47 13.78 -4.93
C ASP A 180 -10.83 14.09 -5.57
N SER A 181 -10.95 13.87 -6.88
CA SER A 181 -12.17 14.03 -7.67
C SER A 181 -12.16 13.15 -8.93
N SER A 182 -13.28 13.10 -9.65
CA SER A 182 -13.39 12.45 -10.96
C SER A 182 -12.47 13.04 -12.05
N ASN A 183 -11.92 14.25 -11.85
CA ASN A 183 -10.96 14.84 -12.79
C ASN A 183 -9.54 14.31 -12.61
N ASP A 184 -9.22 13.68 -11.47
CA ASP A 184 -7.87 13.23 -11.12
C ASP A 184 -7.67 11.71 -11.36
N ILE A 185 -8.62 11.06 -12.05
CA ILE A 185 -8.55 9.64 -12.42
C ILE A 185 -7.58 9.43 -13.59
N PHE A 186 -6.91 8.28 -13.61
CA PHE A 186 -5.87 7.96 -14.58
C PHE A 186 -6.03 6.55 -15.15
N ASN A 187 -5.48 6.33 -16.35
CA ASN A 187 -5.52 5.03 -17.03
C ASN A 187 -4.17 4.67 -17.68
N LYS A 188 -3.15 5.51 -17.50
CA LYS A 188 -1.78 5.23 -17.94
C LYS A 188 -0.81 5.75 -16.89
N ILE A 189 0.14 4.90 -16.53
CA ILE A 189 1.23 5.22 -15.60
C ILE A 189 2.54 4.97 -16.33
N VAL A 190 3.52 5.85 -16.17
CA VAL A 190 4.85 5.71 -16.75
C VAL A 190 5.90 5.85 -15.64
N ILE A 191 6.78 4.87 -15.56
CA ILE A 191 7.96 4.89 -14.71
C ILE A 191 9.18 5.06 -15.62
N THR A 192 9.97 6.09 -15.36
CA THR A 192 11.16 6.42 -16.16
C THR A 192 12.37 6.50 -15.23
N GLN A 193 13.50 5.97 -15.69
CA GLN A 193 14.80 6.22 -15.09
C GLN A 193 15.65 7.02 -16.08
N ALA A 194 15.67 8.34 -15.91
CA ALA A 194 16.35 9.27 -16.81
C ALA A 194 17.88 9.30 -16.62
N GLY A 195 18.39 8.82 -15.48
CA GLY A 195 19.82 8.83 -15.16
C GLY A 195 20.11 8.33 -13.75
N GLY A 196 21.11 7.46 -13.57
CA GLY A 196 21.47 6.93 -12.25
C GLY A 196 21.47 5.40 -12.22
N GLY A 197 21.18 4.84 -11.04
CA GLY A 197 21.10 3.39 -10.78
C GLY A 197 19.91 2.76 -11.49
N GLY A 198 18.79 2.63 -10.80
CA GLY A 198 17.53 2.12 -11.33
C GLY A 198 16.33 2.82 -10.69
N PHE A 199 15.13 2.46 -11.14
CA PHE A 199 13.87 2.66 -10.45
C PHE A 199 13.38 1.27 -10.08
N GLU A 200 13.38 0.96 -8.79
CA GLU A 200 13.07 -0.36 -8.24
C GLU A 200 11.70 -0.33 -7.56
N SER A 201 10.77 -1.15 -8.05
CA SER A 201 9.41 -1.16 -7.54
C SER A 201 8.76 -2.53 -7.50
N ASP A 202 7.87 -2.70 -6.53
CA ASP A 202 7.16 -3.95 -6.28
C ASP A 202 5.72 -3.70 -5.81
N ASN A 203 4.91 -4.75 -5.73
CA ASN A 203 3.57 -4.77 -5.13
C ASN A 203 2.67 -3.61 -5.61
N HIS A 204 2.55 -3.48 -6.93
CA HIS A 204 1.73 -2.47 -7.59
C HIS A 204 0.24 -2.76 -7.35
N SER A 205 -0.42 -1.99 -6.50
CA SER A 205 -1.86 -2.12 -6.20
C SER A 205 -2.70 -1.14 -7.03
N PHE A 206 -3.69 -1.65 -7.75
CA PHE A 206 -4.56 -0.86 -8.62
C PHE A 206 -5.99 -0.96 -8.10
N HIS A 207 -6.67 0.17 -7.88
CA HIS A 207 -8.10 0.17 -7.52
C HIS A 207 -8.91 0.88 -8.59
N ILE A 208 -9.90 0.15 -9.13
CA ILE A 208 -10.77 0.65 -10.19
C ILE A 208 -11.74 1.68 -9.60
N GLY A 209 -11.84 2.83 -10.25
CA GLY A 209 -12.79 3.86 -9.84
C GLY A 209 -12.77 5.07 -10.77
N THR A 210 -13.86 5.83 -10.75
CA THR A 210 -14.09 6.97 -11.65
C THR A 210 -14.36 8.28 -10.89
N ASP A 211 -14.16 8.27 -9.58
CA ASP A 211 -14.33 9.43 -8.70
C ASP A 211 -13.29 9.37 -7.57
N LYS A 212 -13.33 10.32 -6.63
CA LYS A 212 -12.48 10.39 -5.44
C LYS A 212 -12.26 9.02 -4.81
N PHE A 213 -11.01 8.69 -4.55
CA PHE A 213 -10.67 7.52 -3.74
C PHE A 213 -11.02 7.78 -2.28
N THR A 214 -11.82 6.89 -1.68
CA THR A 214 -12.29 7.04 -0.31
C THR A 214 -11.56 6.14 0.68
N GLY A 215 -10.60 5.29 0.26
CA GLY A 215 -9.98 4.29 1.15
C GLY A 215 -9.33 4.85 2.42
N PHE A 216 -8.93 6.12 2.43
CA PHE A 216 -8.41 6.80 3.62
C PHE A 216 -9.49 7.45 4.51
N ASP A 217 -10.76 7.45 4.11
CA ASP A 217 -11.87 7.91 4.94
C ASP A 217 -12.16 6.84 6.00
N PRO A 218 -12.09 7.15 7.31
CA PRO A 218 -12.42 6.20 8.36
C PRO A 218 -13.85 5.63 8.26
N LYS A 219 -14.75 6.25 7.48
CA LYS A 219 -16.11 5.74 7.24
C LYS A 219 -16.23 4.73 6.09
N SER A 220 -15.22 4.62 5.22
CA SER A 220 -15.26 3.73 4.05
C SER A 220 -14.78 2.32 4.35
N VAL A 221 -14.20 2.07 5.53
CA VAL A 221 -13.82 0.74 5.99
C VAL A 221 -15.06 0.09 6.61
N PRO A 222 -15.63 -0.98 6.02
CA PRO A 222 -16.71 -1.72 6.67
C PRO A 222 -16.20 -2.18 8.03
N GLU A 223 -16.92 -1.85 9.11
CA GLU A 223 -16.54 -2.32 10.45
C GLU A 223 -16.32 -3.84 10.39
N PRO A 224 -15.16 -4.35 10.83
CA PRO A 224 -14.93 -5.78 10.89
C PRO A 224 -16.08 -6.41 11.65
N SER A 225 -16.61 -7.53 11.14
CA SER A 225 -17.81 -8.27 11.62
C SER A 225 -17.80 -8.66 13.11
N ILE A 226 -16.74 -8.30 13.84
CA ILE A 226 -16.52 -8.43 15.27
C ILE A 226 -17.60 -7.67 16.08
N THR A 227 -18.18 -6.58 15.55
CA THR A 227 -19.28 -5.86 16.22
C THR A 227 -20.52 -6.75 16.41
N LEU A 228 -20.86 -7.62 15.45
CA LEU A 228 -21.95 -8.60 15.60
C LEU A 228 -21.57 -9.77 16.54
N GLY A 229 -20.31 -10.21 16.51
CA GLY A 229 -19.81 -11.26 17.39
C GLY A 229 -19.86 -10.86 18.87
N MET A 230 -19.47 -9.62 19.20
CA MET A 230 -19.54 -9.11 20.57
C MET A 230 -20.98 -8.89 21.05
N LEU A 231 -21.91 -8.49 20.17
CA LEU A 231 -23.34 -8.40 20.50
C LEU A 231 -23.96 -9.78 20.78
N ALA A 232 -23.61 -10.80 20.00
CA ALA A 232 -24.11 -12.17 20.19
C ALA A 232 -23.59 -12.79 21.50
N VAL A 233 -22.30 -12.63 21.80
CA VAL A 233 -21.70 -13.13 23.04
C VAL A 233 -22.24 -12.37 24.26
N GLY A 234 -22.35 -11.04 24.18
CA GLY A 234 -22.95 -10.21 25.23
C GLY A 234 -24.41 -10.59 25.53
N GLY A 235 -25.22 -10.82 24.48
CA GLY A 235 -26.60 -11.29 24.61
C GLY A 235 -26.71 -12.67 25.28
N MET A 236 -25.78 -13.59 25.00
CA MET A 236 -25.77 -14.93 25.58
C MET A 236 -25.44 -14.91 27.09
N PHE A 237 -24.50 -14.06 27.51
CA PHE A 237 -24.18 -13.88 28.94
C PHE A 237 -25.29 -13.17 29.71
N LEU A 238 -25.95 -12.16 29.11
CA LEU A 238 -27.10 -11.48 29.74
C LEU A 238 -28.31 -12.40 29.87
N ARG A 239 -28.56 -13.25 28.86
CA ARG A 239 -29.63 -14.27 28.91
C ARG A 239 -29.37 -15.33 29.98
N LYS A 240 -28.11 -15.76 30.16
CA LYS A 240 -27.71 -16.71 31.21
C LYS A 240 -27.94 -16.13 32.61
N ARG A 241 -27.55 -14.87 32.87
CA ARG A 241 -27.81 -14.19 34.17
C ARG A 241 -29.29 -14.03 34.49
N LYS A 242 -30.15 -13.82 33.49
CA LYS A 242 -31.60 -13.69 33.70
C LYS A 242 -32.23 -15.03 34.10
N ASN A 243 -31.79 -16.13 33.50
CA ASN A 243 -32.27 -17.48 33.83
C ASN A 243 -31.79 -17.94 35.21
N GLU A 244 -30.57 -17.62 35.61
CA GLU A 244 -30.03 -17.94 36.94
C GLU A 244 -30.78 -17.18 38.06
N LYS A 245 -31.11 -15.91 37.85
CA LYS A 245 -31.95 -15.15 38.80
C LYS A 245 -33.39 -15.70 38.91
N LEU A 246 -33.99 -16.14 37.80
CA LEU A 246 -35.35 -16.71 37.81
C LEU A 246 -35.42 -18.07 38.51
N GLN A 247 -34.36 -18.88 38.45
CA GLN A 247 -34.27 -20.13 39.20
C GLN A 247 -34.07 -19.90 40.70
N SER A 248 -33.25 -18.92 41.07
CA SER A 248 -33.03 -18.54 42.49
C SER A 248 -34.31 -18.06 43.19
N VAL A 249 -35.21 -17.36 42.49
CA VAL A 249 -36.48 -16.87 43.05
C VAL A 249 -37.53 -17.99 43.19
N ARG A 250 -37.43 -19.07 42.41
CA ARG A 250 -38.34 -20.23 42.50
C ARG A 250 -37.99 -21.22 43.62
N GLN A 251 -36.78 -21.15 44.18
CA GLN A 251 -36.35 -22.01 45.29
C GLN A 251 -36.59 -21.38 46.68
N SER A 252 -37.12 -20.16 46.75
CA SER A 252 -37.37 -19.42 47.99
C SER A 252 -38.85 -19.32 48.38
N HIS A 253 -39.70 -20.25 47.91
CA HIS A 253 -41.10 -20.39 48.32
C HIS A 253 -41.40 -21.82 48.74
#